data_AF-A0A924UD95-F1
#
_entry.id   AF-A0A924UD95-F1
#
_cell.length_a   1.000
_cell.length_b   1.000
_cell.length_c   1.000
_cell.angle_alpha   90.00
_cell.angle_beta   90.00
_cell.angle_gamma   90.00
#
_symmetry.space_group_name_H-M   'P 1'
#
loop_
_entity.id
_entity.type
_entity.pdbx_description
1 polymer ?
#
loop_
_entity_poly.entity_id
_entity_poly.type
_entity_poly.pdbx_seq_one_letter_code
_entity_poly.pdbx_strand_id
1 'polypeptide(L)'
;VHETEGALILNGSYDIAFNIDLALKDLGFALEFGKEFGVPLDLASQTNQTYIAAKAAYGGAAQSPMIAKLLEDLLHTDLRAEGFPARLE
;
A
#
# COMPACT_ATOMS: atom_id res chain seq x y z
N VAL A 1 -11.59 -9.97 -10.25
CA VAL A 1 -11.40 -8.51 -10.44
C VAL A 1 -12.13 -7.68 -9.38
N HIS A 2 -13.21 -8.16 -8.75
CA HIS A 2 -13.86 -7.52 -7.59
C HIS A 2 -13.68 -8.30 -6.28
N GLU A 3 -12.45 -8.72 -6.02
CA GLU A 3 -11.97 -9.16 -4.70
C GLU A 3 -10.75 -8.31 -4.42
N THR A 4 -11.02 -7.03 -4.18
CA THR A 4 -9.98 -6.01 -4.07
C THR A 4 -9.44 -5.99 -2.65
N GLU A 5 -8.17 -5.64 -2.49
CA GLU A 5 -7.51 -5.33 -1.21
C GLU A 5 -8.34 -4.41 -0.30
N GLY A 6 -9.23 -3.59 -0.89
CA GLY A 6 -10.23 -2.79 -0.20
C GLY A 6 -11.10 -3.59 0.78
N ALA A 7 -11.48 -4.84 0.46
CA ALA A 7 -12.23 -5.69 1.38
C ALA A 7 -11.44 -5.95 2.68
N LEU A 8 -10.13 -6.14 2.56
CA LEU A 8 -9.24 -6.37 3.69
C LEU A 8 -8.95 -5.09 4.48
N ILE A 9 -8.98 -3.93 3.83
CA ILE A 9 -8.96 -2.61 4.50
C ILE A 9 -10.23 -2.42 5.33
N LEU A 10 -11.40 -2.68 4.73
CA LEU A 10 -12.70 -2.54 5.41
C LEU A 10 -12.88 -3.57 6.53
N ASN A 11 -12.23 -4.73 6.45
CA ASN A 11 -12.12 -5.67 7.57
C ASN A 11 -11.10 -5.22 8.63
N GLY A 12 -10.01 -4.58 8.21
CA GLY A 12 -8.89 -4.18 9.06
C GLY A 12 -7.76 -5.22 9.16
N SER A 13 -7.78 -6.28 8.36
CA SER A 13 -6.69 -7.25 8.33
C SER A 13 -5.49 -6.77 7.52
N TYR A 14 -5.74 -6.06 6.42
CA TYR A 14 -4.77 -5.66 5.40
C TYR A 14 -3.95 -6.83 4.81
N ASP A 15 -4.29 -8.09 5.12
CA ASP A 15 -3.48 -9.28 4.87
C ASP A 15 -3.63 -9.78 3.43
N ILE A 16 -2.81 -9.24 2.52
CA ILE A 16 -2.76 -9.65 1.11
C ILE A 16 -1.53 -10.52 0.80
N ALA A 17 -0.78 -10.94 1.83
CA ALA A 17 0.49 -11.66 1.69
C ALA A 17 1.54 -10.96 0.79
N PHE A 18 1.52 -9.62 0.76
CA PHE A 18 2.48 -8.80 0.01
C PHE A 18 2.88 -7.59 0.85
N ASN A 19 4.18 -7.47 1.13
CA ASN A 19 4.69 -6.52 2.10
C ASN A 19 5.18 -5.20 1.48
N ILE A 20 5.33 -4.18 2.33
CA ILE A 20 5.79 -2.84 1.97
C ILE A 20 7.17 -2.87 1.32
N ASP A 21 8.08 -3.75 1.75
CA ASP A 21 9.42 -3.87 1.14
C ASP A 21 9.36 -4.34 -0.32
N LEU A 22 8.49 -5.31 -0.63
CA LEU A 22 8.28 -5.76 -2.00
C LEU A 22 7.65 -4.66 -2.86
N ALA A 23 6.67 -3.93 -2.32
CA ALA A 23 6.07 -2.78 -3.00
C ALA A 23 7.11 -1.70 -3.33
N LEU A 24 7.97 -1.34 -2.37
CA LEU A 24 9.05 -0.37 -2.57
C LEU A 24 10.10 -0.87 -3.57
N LYS A 25 10.41 -2.16 -3.57
CA LYS A 25 11.33 -2.77 -4.55
C LYS A 25 10.78 -2.64 -5.97
N ASP A 26 9.49 -2.96 -6.19
CA ASP A 26 8.86 -2.85 -7.51
C ASP A 26 8.73 -1.38 -7.97
N LEU A 27 8.37 -0.46 -7.06
CA LEU A 27 8.36 0.98 -7.35
C LEU A 27 9.76 1.52 -7.67
N GLY A 28 10.79 1.02 -6.98
CA GLY A 28 12.20 1.32 -7.28
C GLY A 28 12.54 0.98 -8.73
N PHE A 29 12.23 -0.24 -9.18
CA PHE A 29 12.46 -0.65 -10.56
C PHE A 29 11.71 0.23 -11.57
N ALA A 30 10.44 0.54 -11.32
CA ALA A 30 9.66 1.39 -12.22
C ALA A 30 10.26 2.80 -12.33
N LEU A 31 10.67 3.41 -11.21
CA LEU A 31 11.28 4.74 -11.18
C LEU A 31 12.67 4.78 -11.83
N GLU A 32 13.46 3.71 -11.68
CA GLU A 32 14.75 3.57 -12.35
C GLU A 32 14.58 3.52 -13.88
N PHE A 33 13.66 2.68 -14.39
CA PHE A 33 13.35 2.65 -15.81
C PHE A 33 12.79 3.99 -16.32
N GLY A 34 11.92 4.64 -15.55
CA GLY A 34 11.42 5.98 -15.91
C GLY A 34 12.56 6.98 -16.13
N LYS A 35 13.57 6.98 -15.26
CA LYS A 35 14.77 7.82 -15.42
C LYS A 35 15.60 7.42 -16.62
N GLU A 36 15.84 6.12 -16.82
CA GLU A 36 16.66 5.60 -17.91
C GLU A 36 16.07 5.96 -19.29
N PHE A 37 14.75 5.82 -19.44
CA PHE A 37 14.07 6.07 -20.71
C PHE A 37 13.50 7.48 -20.86
N GLY A 38 13.76 8.39 -19.91
CA GLY A 38 13.28 9.77 -19.96
C GLY A 38 11.75 9.91 -19.85
N VAL A 39 11.08 8.96 -19.18
CA VAL A 39 9.63 8.95 -18.96
C VAL A 39 9.31 9.54 -17.58
N PRO A 40 8.56 10.65 -17.48
CA PRO A 40 8.15 11.21 -16.20
C PRO A 40 7.07 10.34 -15.55
N LEU A 41 7.35 9.85 -14.34
CA LEU A 41 6.44 8.98 -13.56
C LEU A 41 6.03 9.68 -12.26
N ASP A 42 5.33 10.81 -12.38
CA ASP A 42 4.98 11.66 -11.23
C ASP A 42 4.10 10.93 -10.22
N LEU A 43 3.08 10.20 -10.70
CA LEU A 43 2.20 9.41 -9.84
C LEU A 43 2.95 8.28 -9.13
N ALA A 44 3.81 7.56 -9.83
CA ALA A 44 4.63 6.51 -9.21
C ALA A 44 5.58 7.09 -8.16
N SER A 45 6.11 8.30 -8.38
CA SER A 45 6.96 9.00 -7.42
C SER A 45 6.20 9.35 -6.15
N GLN A 46 4.96 9.86 -6.26
CA GLN A 46 4.11 10.14 -5.10
C GLN A 46 3.70 8.86 -4.36
N THR A 47 3.36 7.80 -5.10
CA THR A 47 3.08 6.48 -4.53
C THR A 47 4.29 5.95 -3.75
N ASN A 48 5.50 6.05 -4.31
CA ASN A 48 6.73 5.65 -3.63
C ASN A 48 6.99 6.43 -2.34
N GLN A 49 6.75 7.74 -2.33
CA GLN A 49 6.86 8.54 -1.10
C GLN A 49 5.85 8.10 -0.03
N THR A 50 4.63 7.75 -0.44
CA THR A 50 3.59 7.24 0.48
C THR A 50 4.01 5.90 1.09
N TYR A 51 4.60 5.00 0.29
CA TYR A 51 5.14 3.74 0.79
C TYR A 51 6.36 3.91 1.69
N ILE A 52 7.23 4.90 1.44
CA ILE A 52 8.33 5.25 2.35
C ILE A 52 7.77 5.69 3.71
N ALA A 53 6.73 6.53 3.72
CA ALA A 53 6.08 6.96 4.96
C ALA A 53 5.44 5.77 5.71
N ALA A 54 4.74 4.89 5.00
CA ALA A 54 4.16 3.68 5.59
C ALA A 54 5.24 2.74 6.15
N LYS A 55 6.37 2.56 5.45
CA LYS A 55 7.52 1.79 5.96
C LYS A 55 8.08 2.40 7.25
N ALA A 56 8.16 3.72 7.34
CA ALA A 56 8.62 4.40 8.54
C ALA A 56 7.66 4.20 9.73
N ALA A 57 6.35 4.14 9.47
CA ALA A 57 5.34 3.95 10.49
C ALA A 57 5.20 2.48 10.96
N TYR A 58 5.24 1.52 10.04
CA TYR A 58 4.85 0.12 10.31
C TYR A 58 5.94 -0.92 10.06
N GLY A 59 7.08 -0.51 9.47
CA GLY A 59 8.15 -1.41 9.06
C GLY A 59 7.93 -2.06 7.69
N GLY A 60 9.01 -2.59 7.11
CA GLY A 60 8.99 -3.14 5.75
C GLY A 60 8.24 -4.47 5.60
N ALA A 61 8.13 -5.24 6.69
CA ALA A 61 7.40 -6.51 6.73
C ALA A 61 5.88 -6.34 6.87
N ALA A 62 5.39 -5.11 7.10
CA ALA A 62 3.97 -4.82 7.16
C ALA A 62 3.33 -4.99 5.77
N GLN A 63 2.02 -5.21 5.73
CA GLN A 63 1.29 -5.47 4.48
C GLN A 63 1.15 -4.18 3.66
N SER A 64 1.26 -4.26 2.34
CA SER A 64 1.23 -3.08 1.47
C SER A 64 -0.08 -2.26 1.56
N PRO A 65 -1.28 -2.83 1.80
CA PRO A 65 -2.51 -2.03 1.98
C PRO A 65 -2.50 -1.18 3.24
N MET A 66 -1.55 -1.35 4.16
CA MET A 66 -1.40 -0.50 5.35
C MET A 66 -1.03 0.95 5.01
N ILE A 67 -0.79 1.29 3.74
CA ILE A 67 -0.83 2.70 3.29
C ILE A 67 -2.20 3.35 3.56
N ALA A 68 -3.30 2.59 3.54
CA ALA A 68 -4.62 3.06 3.94
C ALA A 68 -4.69 3.25 5.46
N LYS A 69 -4.08 2.33 6.21
CA LYS A 69 -3.93 2.47 7.68
C LYS A 69 -3.18 3.74 8.06
N LEU A 70 -2.19 4.15 7.28
CA LEU A 70 -1.51 5.43 7.50
C LEU A 70 -2.49 6.60 7.47
N LEU A 71 -3.45 6.60 6.53
CA LEU A 71 -4.49 7.63 6.48
C LEU A 71 -5.45 7.53 7.68
N GLU A 72 -5.84 6.32 8.06
CA GLU A 72 -6.70 6.09 9.24
C GLU A 72 -6.05 6.64 10.52
N ASP A 73 -4.76 6.38 10.70
CA ASP A 73 -3.99 6.82 11.87
C ASP A 73 -3.78 8.33 11.86
N LEU A 74 -3.52 8.93 10.69
CA LEU A 74 -3.35 10.39 10.53
C LEU A 74 -4.67 11.16 10.74
N LEU A 75 -5.80 10.58 10.35
CA LEU A 75 -7.12 11.21 10.41
C LEU A 75 -7.94 10.75 11.61
N HIS A 76 -7.38 9.87 12.45
CA HIS A 76 -8.04 9.27 13.61
C HIS A 76 -9.43 8.69 13.27
N THR A 77 -9.54 8.06 12.10
CA THR A 77 -10.80 7.55 11.57
C THR A 77 -10.58 6.19 10.95
N ASP A 78 -11.17 5.15 11.56
CA ASP A 78 -11.18 3.80 11.02
C ASP A 78 -12.11 3.67 9.80
N LEU A 79 -11.67 2.98 8.76
CA LEU A 79 -12.44 2.68 7.54
C LEU A 79 -13.18 1.34 7.63
N ARG A 80 -13.56 0.87 8.83
CA ARG A 80 -14.15 -0.46 9.01
C ARG A 80 -15.60 -0.53 8.52
N ALA A 81 -15.99 -1.68 7.98
CA ALA A 81 -17.37 -2.00 7.64
C ALA A 81 -17.68 -3.49 7.91
N GLU A 82 -18.93 -3.79 8.26
CA GLU A 82 -19.39 -5.17 8.49
C GLU A 82 -19.47 -5.97 7.19
N GLY A 83 -19.35 -7.30 7.30
CA GLY A 83 -19.53 -8.23 6.17
C GLY A 83 -18.31 -8.41 5.27
N PHE A 84 -17.17 -7.80 5.59
CA PHE A 84 -15.93 -7.96 4.82
C PHE A 84 -15.01 -9.04 5.41
N PRO A 85 -14.38 -9.90 4.57
CA PRO A 85 -13.55 -11.01 5.02
C PRO A 85 -12.17 -10.54 5.52
N ALA A 86 -11.55 -11.33 6.40
CA ALA A 86 -10.20 -11.06 6.90
C ALA A 86 -9.09 -11.51 5.94
N ARG A 87 -9.40 -12.33 4.93
CA ARG A 87 -8.47 -12.80 3.88
C ARG A 87 -9.23 -12.96 2.56
N LEU A 88 -8.52 -12.81 1.45
CA LEU A 88 -9.03 -13.17 0.13
C LEU A 88 -8.86 -14.68 -0.09
N GLU A 89 -9.82 -15.32 -0.76
CA GLU A 89 -9.79 -16.74 -1.12
C GLU A 89 -9.04 -17.00 -2.43
#